data_AF-A0A3B3VQF8-F1
#
_entry.id   AF-A0A3B3VQF8-F1
#
_cell.length_a   1.000
_cell.length_b   1.000
_cell.length_c   1.000
_cell.angle_alpha   90.00
_cell.angle_beta   90.00
_cell.angle_gamma   90.00
#
_symmetry.space_group_name_H-M   'P 1'
#
loop_
_entity.id
_entity.type
_entity.pdbx_description
1 polymer ?
#
loop_
_entity_poly.entity_id
_entity_poly.type
_entity_poly.pdbx_seq_one_letter_code
_entity_poly.pdbx_strand_id
1 'polypeptide(L)'
;MLRRWLLALMARIGLITSGCCCFLLLFYLLGCKPSSHSKHPSLLWPGGATSKEGYLALLQEREDSHRHYISSLMKQIAELKVALEERTQQLQESLEKAKIRWKYINAMHCVLQEFFRSQLKQAEVSSGVELPNEYALIPFDTFTLQTVYQLETGLTKHPAERPARRDRRDELIGTVETALHVLNGPQQQGGKGIGVKNILFFVSGLSRTERTRGTVYELMFKGDGPQNFAQLVLFRPFGPLMKVKSDGVNTHGIIINIIVPLSGRVDAFKQFMSNFRDVCIQQDGRVHLTVVYFGRDQINQVKAVKTNRTFAKNILVFVPLKRCQSRSQ
;
A
#
# COMPACT_ATOMS: atom_id res chain seq x y z
N MET A 1 -29.89 19.31 -12.99
CA MET A 1 -30.19 17.98 -13.55
C MET A 1 -30.11 16.83 -12.54
N LEU A 2 -29.31 16.92 -11.47
CA LEU A 2 -29.22 15.88 -10.42
C LEU A 2 -30.52 15.60 -9.64
N ARG A 3 -31.33 16.61 -9.31
CA ARG A 3 -32.58 16.41 -8.53
C ARG A 3 -33.62 15.53 -9.24
N ARG A 4 -33.73 15.62 -10.56
CA ARG A 4 -34.66 14.79 -11.36
C ARG A 4 -34.18 13.33 -11.46
N TRP A 5 -32.86 13.13 -11.49
CA TRP A 5 -32.25 11.80 -11.50
C TRP A 5 -32.40 11.10 -10.15
N LEU A 6 -32.24 11.83 -9.04
CA LEU A 6 -32.43 11.31 -7.69
C LEU A 6 -33.88 10.90 -7.43
N LEU A 7 -34.86 11.70 -7.88
CA LEU A 7 -36.28 11.35 -7.77
C LEU A 7 -36.64 10.12 -8.61
N ALA A 8 -36.06 9.96 -9.80
CA ALA A 8 -36.25 8.77 -10.62
C ALA A 8 -35.61 7.52 -9.99
N LEU A 9 -34.47 7.66 -9.32
CA LEU A 9 -33.80 6.58 -8.60
C LEU A 9 -34.64 6.12 -7.39
N MET A 10 -35.17 7.06 -6.60
CA MET A 10 -36.03 6.74 -5.45
C MET A 10 -37.36 6.11 -5.87
N ALA A 11 -37.94 6.56 -6.99
CA ALA A 11 -39.13 5.93 -7.55
C ALA A 11 -38.87 4.49 -8.00
N ARG A 12 -37.72 4.22 -8.63
CA ARG A 12 -37.33 2.86 -9.03
C ARG A 12 -37.06 1.95 -7.84
N ILE A 13 -36.37 2.45 -6.81
CA ILE A 13 -36.10 1.69 -5.59
C ILE A 13 -37.42 1.37 -4.86
N GLY A 14 -38.33 2.35 -4.77
CA GLY A 14 -39.66 2.15 -4.17
C GLY A 14 -40.50 1.08 -4.89
N LEU A 15 -40.43 1.05 -6.22
CA LEU A 15 -41.14 0.06 -7.05
C LEU A 15 -40.56 -1.35 -6.87
N ILE A 16 -39.23 -1.46 -6.74
CA ILE A 16 -38.55 -2.73 -6.48
C ILE A 16 -38.86 -3.24 -5.08
N THR A 17 -38.84 -2.38 -4.06
CA THR A 17 -39.17 -2.79 -2.68
C THR A 17 -40.63 -3.19 -2.53
N SER A 18 -41.54 -2.50 -3.21
CA SER A 18 -42.96 -2.86 -3.26
C SER A 18 -43.16 -4.22 -3.95
N GLY A 19 -42.52 -4.43 -5.11
CA GLY A 19 -42.55 -5.72 -5.81
C GLY A 19 -42.00 -6.86 -4.95
N CYS A 20 -40.85 -6.65 -4.28
CA CYS A 20 -40.24 -7.65 -3.41
C CYS A 20 -41.13 -7.99 -2.19
N CYS A 21 -41.81 -6.98 -1.62
CA CYS A 21 -42.78 -7.18 -0.55
C CYS A 21 -44.01 -7.96 -1.03
N CYS A 22 -44.52 -7.69 -2.25
CA CYS A 22 -45.59 -8.45 -2.87
C CYS A 22 -45.19 -9.91 -3.13
N PHE A 23 -43.97 -10.17 -3.58
CA PHE A 23 -43.46 -11.54 -3.73
C PHE A 23 -43.35 -12.26 -2.39
N LEU A 24 -42.89 -11.60 -1.33
CA LEU A 24 -42.84 -12.18 0.01
C LEU A 24 -44.24 -12.48 0.55
N LEU A 25 -45.24 -11.62 0.30
CA LEU A 25 -46.65 -11.87 0.64
C LEU A 25 -47.25 -13.02 -0.18
N LEU A 26 -46.90 -13.14 -1.47
CA LEU A 26 -47.30 -14.27 -2.30
C LEU A 26 -46.68 -15.58 -1.81
N PHE A 27 -45.40 -15.57 -1.42
CA PHE A 27 -44.76 -16.73 -0.81
C PHE A 27 -45.36 -17.08 0.55
N TYR A 28 -45.77 -16.07 1.34
CA TYR A 28 -46.47 -16.27 2.61
C TYR A 28 -47.88 -16.86 2.40
N LEU A 29 -48.61 -16.43 1.37
CA LEU A 29 -49.91 -16.98 1.00
C LEU A 29 -49.81 -18.37 0.34
N LEU A 30 -48.74 -18.66 -0.40
CA LEU A 30 -48.46 -20.01 -0.91
C LEU A 30 -47.98 -20.96 0.20
N GLY A 31 -47.27 -20.45 1.21
CA GLY A 31 -46.85 -21.20 2.40
C GLY A 31 -48.00 -21.44 3.38
N CYS A 32 -48.97 -20.54 3.45
CA CYS A 32 -50.23 -20.72 4.17
C CYS A 32 -51.29 -21.34 3.26
N LYS A 33 -51.05 -22.56 2.79
CA LYS A 33 -52.11 -23.40 2.23
C LYS A 33 -52.74 -24.20 3.38
N PRO A 34 -53.93 -23.86 3.88
CA PRO A 34 -54.69 -24.81 4.68
C PRO A 34 -55.04 -25.98 3.75
N SER A 35 -54.66 -27.18 4.16
CA SER A 35 -55.11 -28.42 3.53
C SER A 35 -56.63 -28.52 3.67
N SER A 36 -57.34 -27.93 2.70
CA SER A 36 -58.73 -28.18 2.42
C SER A 36 -58.79 -29.51 1.67
N HIS A 37 -58.78 -30.61 2.42
CA HIS A 37 -59.24 -31.89 1.89
C HIS A 37 -60.76 -31.92 2.03
N SER A 38 -61.46 -31.35 1.06
CA SER A 38 -62.88 -31.64 0.88
C SER A 38 -63.02 -33.11 0.47
N LYS A 39 -63.80 -33.84 1.27
CA LYS A 39 -64.75 -34.89 0.89
C LYS A 39 -65.15 -35.55 2.21
N HIS A 40 -66.18 -34.99 2.83
CA HIS A 40 -67.13 -35.84 3.54
C HIS A 40 -67.99 -36.51 2.46
N PRO A 41 -67.83 -37.82 2.16
CA PRO A 41 -69.00 -38.60 1.90
C PRO A 41 -69.74 -38.71 3.23
N SER A 42 -70.95 -38.19 3.25
CA SER A 42 -72.00 -38.60 4.16
C SER A 42 -72.09 -40.13 4.14
N LEU A 43 -71.48 -40.78 5.13
CA LEU A 43 -71.76 -42.16 5.50
C LEU A 43 -72.37 -42.12 6.89
N LEU A 44 -73.68 -41.89 6.86
CA LEU A 44 -74.67 -42.63 7.63
C LEU A 44 -74.02 -43.58 8.66
N TRP A 45 -74.01 -43.20 9.93
CA TRP A 45 -73.77 -44.14 11.02
C TRP A 45 -74.84 -45.24 10.92
N PRO A 46 -74.49 -46.51 10.65
CA PRO A 46 -75.34 -47.61 11.09
C PRO A 46 -74.96 -47.86 12.55
N GLY A 47 -75.97 -47.85 13.41
CA GLY A 47 -75.80 -48.10 14.83
C GLY A 47 -75.07 -49.42 15.13
N GLY A 48 -74.51 -49.50 16.34
CA GLY A 48 -74.01 -50.77 16.88
C GLY A 48 -72.79 -50.69 17.79
N ALA A 49 -72.60 -49.63 18.57
CA ALA A 49 -71.57 -49.63 19.61
C ALA A 49 -72.06 -50.34 20.89
N THR A 50 -72.41 -51.63 20.77
CA THR A 50 -72.58 -52.54 21.92
C THR A 50 -72.13 -53.98 21.62
N SER A 51 -71.27 -54.19 20.61
CA SER A 51 -70.57 -55.47 20.41
C SER A 51 -69.08 -55.31 20.67
N LYS A 52 -68.50 -56.25 21.43
CA LYS A 52 -67.07 -56.39 21.75
C LYS A 52 -66.18 -56.24 20.50
N GLU A 53 -66.67 -56.62 19.34
CA GLU A 53 -65.98 -56.60 18.05
C GLU A 53 -65.75 -55.18 17.51
N GLY A 54 -66.68 -54.23 17.72
CA GLY A 54 -66.53 -52.85 17.26
C GLY A 54 -65.45 -52.07 18.03
N TYR A 55 -65.34 -52.33 19.34
CA TYR A 55 -64.25 -51.77 20.17
C TYR A 55 -62.88 -52.33 19.78
N LEU A 56 -62.81 -53.63 19.44
CA LEU A 56 -61.58 -54.25 18.94
C LEU A 56 -61.16 -53.66 17.59
N ALA A 57 -62.10 -53.40 16.68
CA ALA A 57 -61.82 -52.76 15.40
C ALA A 57 -61.23 -51.35 15.56
N LEU A 58 -61.76 -50.54 16.49
CA LEU A 58 -61.23 -49.19 16.76
C LEU A 58 -59.82 -49.18 17.36
N LEU A 59 -59.50 -50.16 18.22
CA LEU A 59 -58.15 -50.33 18.76
C LEU A 59 -57.17 -50.73 17.66
N GLN A 60 -57.59 -51.67 16.81
CA GLN A 60 -56.80 -52.12 15.67
C GLN A 60 -56.54 -50.99 14.66
N GLU A 61 -57.54 -50.17 14.36
CA GLU A 61 -57.38 -49.00 13.48
C GLU A 61 -56.38 -47.97 14.03
N ARG A 62 -56.36 -47.74 15.35
CA ARG A 62 -55.33 -46.88 15.98
C ARG A 62 -53.95 -47.49 15.93
N GLU A 63 -53.81 -48.78 16.23
CA GLU A 63 -52.52 -49.48 16.16
C GLU A 63 -51.97 -49.44 14.73
N ASP A 64 -52.82 -49.68 13.73
CA ASP A 64 -52.44 -49.57 12.34
C ASP A 64 -52.06 -48.13 11.98
N SER A 65 -52.81 -47.13 12.42
CA SER A 65 -52.45 -45.71 12.21
C SER A 65 -51.09 -45.35 12.81
N HIS A 66 -50.80 -45.83 14.02
CA HIS A 66 -49.49 -45.63 14.66
C HIS A 66 -48.37 -46.37 13.93
N ARG A 67 -48.61 -47.60 13.45
CA ARG A 67 -47.65 -48.35 12.63
C ARG A 67 -47.33 -47.61 11.33
N HIS A 68 -48.34 -47.05 10.66
CA HIS A 68 -48.15 -46.26 9.44
C HIS A 68 -47.39 -44.97 9.73
N TYR A 69 -47.71 -44.27 10.83
CA TYR A 69 -46.99 -43.05 11.23
C TYR A 69 -45.52 -43.33 11.56
N ILE A 70 -45.24 -44.38 12.33
CA ILE A 70 -43.87 -44.81 12.65
C ILE A 70 -43.12 -45.19 11.38
N SER A 71 -43.73 -45.95 10.48
CA SER A 71 -43.13 -46.34 9.20
C SER A 71 -42.82 -45.12 8.32
N SER A 72 -43.72 -44.14 8.27
CA SER A 72 -43.51 -42.88 7.55
C SER A 72 -42.36 -42.07 8.13
N LEU A 73 -42.32 -41.89 9.45
CA LEU A 73 -41.21 -41.21 10.13
C LEU A 73 -39.88 -41.93 9.95
N MET A 74 -39.88 -43.26 10.00
CA MET A 74 -38.67 -44.06 9.75
C MET A 74 -38.14 -43.83 8.33
N LYS A 75 -39.02 -43.76 7.33
CA LYS A 75 -38.63 -43.43 5.95
C LYS A 75 -38.05 -42.03 5.85
N GLN A 76 -38.69 -41.03 6.46
CA GLN A 76 -38.19 -39.65 6.46
C GLN A 76 -36.82 -39.53 7.13
N ILE A 77 -36.61 -40.21 8.26
CA ILE A 77 -35.31 -40.22 8.94
C ILE A 77 -34.25 -40.91 8.07
N ALA A 78 -34.59 -42.01 7.40
CA ALA A 78 -33.66 -42.69 6.50
C ALA A 78 -33.27 -41.80 5.31
N GLU A 79 -34.25 -41.16 4.66
CA GLU A 79 -34.01 -40.23 3.55
C GLU A 79 -33.16 -39.03 3.97
N LEU A 80 -33.46 -38.41 5.12
CA LEU A 80 -32.69 -37.28 5.63
C LEU A 80 -31.26 -37.68 6.02
N LYS A 81 -31.06 -38.87 6.58
CA LYS A 81 -29.72 -39.39 6.89
C LYS A 81 -28.90 -39.55 5.62
N VAL A 82 -29.46 -40.17 4.58
CA VAL A 82 -28.78 -40.33 3.29
C VAL A 82 -28.46 -38.97 2.67
N ALA A 83 -29.42 -38.04 2.63
CA ALA A 83 -29.20 -36.70 2.08
C ALA A 83 -28.14 -35.89 2.87
N LEU A 84 -28.08 -36.09 4.19
CA LEU A 84 -27.05 -35.48 5.04
C LEU A 84 -25.68 -36.07 4.75
N GLU A 85 -25.57 -37.40 4.70
CA GLU A 85 -24.31 -38.10 4.37
C GLU A 85 -23.79 -37.68 2.99
N GLU A 86 -24.65 -37.66 1.98
CA GLU A 86 -24.31 -37.22 0.62
C GLU A 86 -23.78 -35.78 0.60
N ARG A 87 -24.45 -34.85 1.28
CA ARG A 87 -23.98 -33.45 1.37
C ARG A 87 -22.66 -33.33 2.14
N THR A 88 -22.47 -34.09 3.21
CA THR A 88 -21.21 -34.07 3.95
C THR A 88 -20.05 -34.60 3.11
N GLN A 89 -20.29 -35.66 2.33
CA GLN A 89 -19.31 -36.20 1.40
C GLN A 89 -18.99 -35.20 0.28
N GLN A 90 -20.01 -34.55 -0.29
CA GLN A 90 -19.84 -33.51 -1.31
C GLN A 90 -19.02 -32.32 -0.78
N LEU A 91 -19.28 -31.87 0.45
CA LEU A 91 -18.50 -30.81 1.10
C LEU A 91 -17.06 -31.25 1.33
N GLN A 92 -16.84 -32.48 1.80
CA GLN A 92 -15.50 -33.01 2.05
C GLN A 92 -14.67 -33.10 0.76
N GLU A 93 -15.28 -33.56 -0.34
CA GLU A 93 -14.62 -33.57 -1.65
C GLU A 93 -14.31 -32.15 -2.15
N SER A 94 -15.21 -31.19 -1.93
CA SER A 94 -14.98 -29.79 -2.30
C SER A 94 -13.82 -29.18 -1.50
N LEU A 95 -13.71 -29.52 -0.21
CA LEU A 95 -12.64 -29.07 0.67
C LEU A 95 -11.30 -29.67 0.27
N GLU A 96 -11.23 -30.97 -0.02
CA GLU A 96 -9.99 -31.61 -0.48
C GLU A 96 -9.55 -31.06 -1.85
N LYS A 97 -10.50 -30.86 -2.78
CA LYS A 97 -10.21 -30.17 -4.06
C LYS A 97 -9.70 -28.75 -3.85
N ALA A 98 -10.28 -28.01 -2.90
CA ALA A 98 -9.81 -26.67 -2.54
C ALA A 98 -8.41 -26.71 -1.91
N LYS A 99 -8.17 -27.63 -0.97
CA LYS A 99 -6.89 -27.80 -0.27
C LYS A 99 -5.74 -28.13 -1.22
N ILE A 100 -5.97 -29.03 -2.19
CA ILE A 100 -4.99 -29.33 -3.24
C ILE A 100 -4.69 -28.08 -4.09
N ARG A 101 -5.74 -27.32 -4.46
CA ARG A 101 -5.60 -26.06 -5.21
C ARG A 101 -4.79 -25.03 -4.43
N TRP A 102 -5.08 -24.85 -3.14
CA TRP A 102 -4.32 -23.97 -2.25
C TRP A 102 -2.86 -24.41 -2.11
N LYS A 103 -2.59 -25.72 -2.02
CA LYS A 103 -1.22 -26.25 -1.96
C LYS A 103 -0.42 -25.90 -3.22
N TYR A 104 -1.04 -26.04 -4.40
CA TYR A 104 -0.40 -25.67 -5.67
C TYR A 104 -0.15 -24.16 -5.77
N ILE A 105 -1.15 -23.33 -5.41
CA ILE A 105 -1.02 -21.87 -5.39
C ILE A 105 0.08 -21.43 -4.42
N ASN A 106 0.14 -22.04 -3.23
CA ASN A 106 1.16 -21.71 -2.24
C ASN A 106 2.57 -22.12 -2.70
N ALA A 107 2.71 -23.29 -3.33
CA ALA A 107 3.99 -23.72 -3.91
C ALA A 107 4.45 -22.76 -5.02
N MET A 108 3.56 -22.36 -5.92
CA MET A 108 3.84 -21.32 -6.93
C MET A 108 4.23 -19.99 -6.29
N HIS A 109 3.52 -19.56 -5.24
CA HIS A 109 3.83 -18.33 -4.52
C HIS A 109 5.21 -18.38 -3.84
N CYS A 110 5.61 -19.51 -3.27
CA CYS A 110 6.95 -19.71 -2.71
C CYS A 110 8.04 -19.57 -3.78
N VAL A 111 7.88 -20.25 -4.93
CA VAL A 111 8.85 -20.15 -6.05
C VAL A 111 8.95 -18.72 -6.56
N LEU A 112 7.81 -18.03 -6.71
CA LEU A 112 7.77 -16.64 -7.15
C LEU A 112 8.45 -15.70 -6.14
N GLN A 113 8.18 -15.89 -4.85
CA GLN A 113 8.82 -15.12 -3.78
C GLN A 113 10.33 -15.33 -3.76
N GLU A 114 10.79 -16.56 -4.01
CA GLU A 114 12.21 -16.89 -4.09
C GLU A 114 12.88 -16.29 -5.34
N PHE A 115 12.19 -16.31 -6.48
CA PHE A 115 12.64 -15.61 -7.69
C PHE A 115 12.83 -14.11 -7.41
N PHE A 116 11.85 -13.45 -6.79
CA PHE A 116 12.00 -12.03 -6.48
C PHE A 116 13.11 -11.75 -5.46
N ARG A 117 13.31 -12.62 -4.46
CA ARG A 117 14.46 -12.54 -3.55
C ARG A 117 15.79 -12.68 -4.28
N SER A 118 15.88 -13.56 -5.28
CA SER A 118 17.06 -13.70 -6.12
C SER A 118 17.31 -12.44 -6.95
N GLN A 119 16.27 -11.86 -7.56
CA GLN A 119 16.38 -10.59 -8.30
C GLN A 119 16.86 -9.45 -7.40
N LEU A 120 16.34 -9.37 -6.18
CA LEU A 120 16.75 -8.36 -5.19
C LEU A 120 18.22 -8.51 -4.75
N LYS A 121 18.73 -9.74 -4.64
CA LYS A 121 20.15 -9.99 -4.34
C LYS A 121 21.06 -9.59 -5.50
N GLN A 122 20.59 -9.74 -6.73
CA GLN A 122 21.34 -9.32 -7.92
C GLN A 122 21.28 -7.81 -8.14
N ALA A 123 20.20 -7.16 -7.70
CA ALA A 123 20.04 -5.71 -7.81
C ALA A 123 21.05 -4.95 -6.94
N GLU A 124 21.49 -3.80 -7.46
CA GLU A 124 22.52 -2.94 -6.87
C GLU A 124 22.17 -2.40 -5.46
N VAL A 125 20.91 -2.52 -5.05
CA VAL A 125 20.38 -2.07 -3.76
C VAL A 125 21.06 -2.76 -2.57
N SER A 126 21.44 -4.03 -2.76
CA SER A 126 22.05 -4.85 -1.69
C SER A 126 23.57 -4.78 -1.71
N SER A 127 24.17 -4.77 -2.90
CA SER A 127 25.61 -4.70 -3.13
C SER A 127 25.90 -3.86 -4.38
N GLY A 128 26.92 -3.01 -4.34
CA GLY A 128 27.36 -2.26 -5.52
C GLY A 128 27.66 -3.20 -6.70
N VAL A 129 27.31 -2.76 -7.90
CA VAL A 129 27.48 -3.52 -9.14
C VAL A 129 28.66 -2.96 -9.92
N GLU A 130 29.47 -3.84 -10.47
CA GLU A 130 30.52 -3.46 -11.40
C GLU A 130 29.90 -2.96 -12.70
N LEU A 131 30.16 -1.70 -13.05
CA LEU A 131 29.68 -1.13 -14.30
C LEU A 131 30.63 -1.54 -15.44
N PRO A 132 30.09 -1.91 -16.62
CA PRO A 132 30.91 -2.33 -17.75
C PRO A 132 31.81 -1.21 -18.28
N ASN A 133 31.41 0.05 -18.09
CA ASN A 133 32.21 1.23 -18.41
C ASN A 133 31.81 2.43 -17.53
N GLU A 134 32.58 3.51 -17.63
CA GLU A 134 32.36 4.78 -16.91
C GLU A 134 31.11 5.55 -17.37
N TYR A 135 30.60 5.24 -18.57
CA TYR A 135 29.42 5.89 -19.16
C TYR A 135 28.11 5.16 -18.87
N ALA A 136 28.15 3.96 -18.30
CA ALA A 136 26.99 3.15 -17.95
C ALA A 136 26.37 3.63 -16.63
N LEU A 137 26.27 4.96 -16.46
CA LEU A 137 25.66 5.57 -15.31
C LEU A 137 24.14 5.52 -15.46
N ILE A 138 23.46 4.99 -14.45
CA ILE A 138 22.01 5.05 -14.37
C ILE A 138 21.64 6.27 -13.51
N PRO A 139 20.94 7.27 -14.05
CA PRO A 139 20.60 8.47 -13.31
C PRO A 139 19.55 8.19 -12.22
N PHE A 140 19.56 9.05 -11.20
CA PHE A 140 18.51 9.10 -10.19
C PHE A 140 17.51 10.21 -10.54
N ASP A 141 16.24 9.87 -10.54
CA ASP A 141 15.14 10.83 -10.62
C ASP A 141 14.64 11.15 -9.22
N THR A 142 14.51 12.43 -8.89
CA THR A 142 13.96 12.86 -7.59
C THR A 142 12.49 13.17 -7.76
N PHE A 143 11.65 12.86 -6.77
CA PHE A 143 10.25 13.22 -6.78
C PHE A 143 9.74 13.64 -5.41
N THR A 144 8.72 14.47 -5.44
CA THR A 144 7.85 14.81 -4.31
C THR A 144 6.44 14.30 -4.63
N LEU A 145 5.45 14.60 -3.78
CA LEU A 145 4.06 14.22 -4.05
C LEU A 145 3.49 14.86 -5.33
N GLN A 146 4.01 16.02 -5.72
CA GLN A 146 3.43 16.84 -6.79
C GLN A 146 4.36 17.00 -8.00
N THR A 147 5.66 16.93 -7.77
CA THR A 147 6.68 17.22 -8.78
C THR A 147 7.65 16.05 -8.92
N VAL A 148 8.09 15.82 -10.16
CA VAL A 148 9.17 14.91 -10.49
C VAL A 148 10.25 15.74 -11.19
N TYR A 149 11.50 15.44 -10.85
CA TYR A 149 12.70 16.05 -11.38
C TYR A 149 13.46 14.96 -12.13
N GLN A 150 13.46 15.03 -13.46
CA GLN A 150 14.09 14.05 -14.32
C GLN A 150 15.33 14.64 -14.96
N LEU A 151 16.39 13.84 -15.06
CA LEU A 151 17.63 14.24 -15.72
C LEU A 151 17.56 14.05 -17.24
N GLU A 152 16.72 13.13 -17.73
CA GLU A 152 16.60 12.80 -19.15
C GLU A 152 16.05 13.96 -20.00
N THR A 153 15.23 14.85 -19.43
CA THR A 153 14.70 16.00 -20.14
C THR A 153 15.74 17.13 -20.31
N GLY A 154 16.91 17.00 -19.68
CA GLY A 154 18.01 17.96 -19.74
C GLY A 154 17.81 19.19 -18.86
N LEU A 155 18.73 20.16 -18.94
CA LEU A 155 18.66 21.43 -18.20
C LEU A 155 17.63 22.38 -18.83
N THR A 156 16.36 21.96 -18.85
CA THR A 156 15.27 22.79 -19.36
C THR A 156 14.99 23.96 -18.41
N LYS A 157 14.29 24.98 -18.92
CA LYS A 157 13.85 26.13 -18.13
C LYS A 157 12.93 25.74 -16.96
N HIS A 158 12.29 24.56 -17.02
CA HIS A 158 11.38 24.06 -15.99
C HIS A 158 11.79 22.65 -15.54
N PRO A 159 12.78 22.54 -14.63
CA PRO A 159 13.23 21.24 -14.11
C PRO A 159 12.17 20.49 -13.29
N ALA A 160 11.17 21.21 -12.76
CA ALA A 160 10.07 20.65 -11.99
C ALA A 160 8.92 20.30 -12.93
N GLU A 161 8.75 19.01 -13.22
CA GLU A 161 7.66 18.53 -14.05
C GLU A 161 6.56 17.94 -13.17
N ARG A 162 5.30 18.16 -13.56
CA ARG A 162 4.22 17.35 -12.98
C ARG A 162 4.29 15.98 -13.65
N PRO A 163 4.16 14.87 -12.90
CA PRO A 163 4.17 13.54 -13.48
C PRO A 163 3.05 13.43 -14.53
N ALA A 164 3.41 13.55 -15.81
CA ALA A 164 2.45 13.80 -16.89
C ALA A 164 1.56 12.58 -17.16
N ARG A 165 2.17 11.39 -17.13
CA ARG A 165 1.48 10.11 -17.34
C ARG A 165 0.74 9.70 -16.07
N ARG A 166 -0.52 9.26 -16.24
CA ARG A 166 -1.34 8.75 -15.14
C ARG A 166 -0.72 7.51 -14.49
N ASP A 167 -0.20 6.59 -15.30
CA ASP A 167 0.40 5.34 -14.78
C ASP A 167 1.60 5.61 -13.88
N ARG A 168 2.45 6.58 -14.25
CA ARG A 168 3.61 6.97 -13.43
C ARG A 168 3.18 7.67 -12.14
N ARG A 169 2.10 8.46 -12.16
CA ARG A 169 1.52 9.05 -10.95
C ARG A 169 1.03 7.98 -9.99
N ASP A 170 0.21 7.07 -10.51
CA ASP A 170 -0.41 6.02 -9.72
C ASP A 170 0.67 5.07 -9.15
N GLU A 171 1.75 4.84 -9.89
CA GLU A 171 2.94 4.12 -9.40
C GLU A 171 3.63 4.83 -8.22
N LEU A 172 3.94 6.12 -8.35
CA LEU A 172 4.64 6.86 -7.29
C LEU A 172 3.77 6.98 -6.03
N ILE A 173 2.47 7.25 -6.21
CA ILE A 173 1.50 7.31 -5.12
C ILE A 173 1.39 5.95 -4.44
N GLY A 174 1.18 4.87 -5.21
CA GLY A 174 1.10 3.52 -4.66
C GLY A 174 2.37 3.08 -3.95
N THR A 175 3.54 3.56 -4.40
CA THR A 175 4.83 3.33 -3.73
C THR A 175 4.87 4.02 -2.36
N VAL A 176 4.44 5.28 -2.28
CA VAL A 176 4.35 6.02 -1.01
C VAL A 176 3.31 5.41 -0.07
N GLU A 177 2.16 4.98 -0.57
CA GLU A 177 1.13 4.30 0.23
C GLU A 177 1.63 2.96 0.79
N THR A 178 2.28 2.16 -0.04
CA THR A 178 2.91 0.89 0.38
C THR A 178 3.97 1.15 1.45
N ALA A 179 4.76 2.21 1.28
CA ALA A 179 5.76 2.62 2.26
C ALA A 179 5.15 2.98 3.62
N LEU A 180 4.05 3.75 3.62
CA LEU A 180 3.34 4.10 4.84
C LEU A 180 2.74 2.87 5.52
N HIS A 181 2.19 1.93 4.77
CA HIS A 181 1.72 0.65 5.31
C HIS A 181 2.86 -0.14 5.98
N VAL A 182 4.05 -0.17 5.34
CA VAL A 182 5.24 -0.82 5.91
C VAL A 182 5.73 -0.13 7.17
N LEU A 183 5.73 1.21 7.21
CA LEU A 183 6.18 1.99 8.37
C LEU A 183 5.19 1.91 9.54
N ASN A 184 3.89 1.82 9.27
CA ASN A 184 2.84 1.69 10.28
C ASN A 184 2.60 0.23 10.71
N GLY A 185 3.26 -0.73 10.07
CA GLY A 185 3.12 -2.15 10.37
C GLY A 185 3.60 -2.54 11.78
N PRO A 186 3.11 -3.67 12.32
CA PRO A 186 3.35 -4.07 13.72
C PRO A 186 4.82 -4.31 14.07
N GLN A 187 5.67 -4.59 13.07
CA GLN A 187 7.09 -4.87 13.27
C GLN A 187 7.94 -3.63 13.64
N GLN A 188 7.43 -2.42 13.40
CA GLN A 188 8.10 -1.15 13.75
C GLN A 188 7.48 -0.48 15.01
N GLN A 189 6.40 -1.02 15.57
CA GLN A 189 5.70 -0.45 16.75
C GLN A 189 6.44 -0.63 18.09
N GLY A 190 7.62 -1.26 18.09
CA GLY A 190 8.46 -1.40 19.28
C GLY A 190 9.14 -0.10 19.74
N GLY A 191 9.17 0.93 18.88
CA GLY A 191 9.65 2.27 19.23
C GLY A 191 8.50 3.14 19.70
N LYS A 192 8.57 3.67 20.93
CA LYS A 192 7.70 4.75 21.42
C LYS A 192 7.91 6.00 20.55
N GLY A 193 7.17 6.12 19.44
CA GLY A 193 7.31 7.22 18.50
C GLY A 193 6.08 7.34 17.60
N ILE A 194 5.38 8.48 17.75
CA ILE A 194 4.31 9.10 16.97
C ILE A 194 3.32 8.15 16.24
N GLY A 195 2.03 8.34 16.54
CA GLY A 195 0.91 7.64 15.90
C GLY A 195 0.95 7.66 14.38
N VAL A 196 0.21 6.72 13.78
CA VAL A 196 0.06 6.44 12.33
C VAL A 196 0.63 7.54 11.42
N LYS A 197 1.76 7.23 10.76
CA LYS A 197 2.40 8.12 9.80
C LYS A 197 1.50 8.28 8.57
N ASN A 198 1.27 9.52 8.18
CA ASN A 198 0.47 9.91 7.02
C ASN A 198 1.35 10.37 5.85
N ILE A 199 0.72 10.54 4.68
CA ILE A 199 1.36 11.04 3.45
C ILE A 199 2.05 12.40 3.65
N LEU A 200 1.54 13.25 4.55
CA LEU A 200 2.13 14.56 4.87
C LEU A 200 3.53 14.47 5.51
N PHE A 201 3.92 13.31 6.05
CA PHE A 201 5.25 13.09 6.59
C PHE A 201 6.27 12.77 5.50
N PHE A 202 5.86 12.54 4.25
CA PHE A 202 6.77 12.31 3.14
C PHE A 202 7.49 13.60 2.74
N VAL A 203 8.82 13.55 2.67
CA VAL A 203 9.68 14.69 2.33
C VAL A 203 10.07 14.63 0.86
N SER A 204 10.73 13.55 0.46
CA SER A 204 11.19 13.34 -0.91
C SER A 204 11.42 11.85 -1.17
N GLY A 205 11.42 11.51 -2.45
CA GLY A 205 11.76 10.18 -2.94
C GLY A 205 12.80 10.28 -4.05
N LEU A 206 13.66 9.28 -4.11
CA LEU A 206 14.58 9.04 -5.19
C LEU A 206 14.13 7.76 -5.90
N SER A 207 14.09 7.78 -7.23
CA SER A 207 13.80 6.62 -8.05
C SER A 207 14.91 6.38 -9.05
N ARG A 208 15.28 5.11 -9.21
CA ARG A 208 16.27 4.67 -10.19
C ARG A 208 15.71 3.47 -10.94
N THR A 209 15.75 3.53 -12.26
CA THR A 209 15.16 2.47 -13.10
C THR A 209 16.25 1.73 -13.86
N GLU A 210 16.47 0.47 -13.51
CA GLU A 210 17.33 -0.45 -14.25
C GLU A 210 16.48 -1.24 -15.24
N ARG A 211 16.79 -1.14 -16.54
CA ARG A 211 15.98 -1.74 -17.62
C ARG A 211 15.85 -3.26 -17.52
N THR A 212 16.78 -3.92 -16.86
CA THR A 212 16.87 -5.39 -16.75
C THR A 212 16.36 -5.94 -15.42
N ARG A 213 16.32 -5.12 -14.36
CA ARG A 213 16.01 -5.60 -12.99
C ARG A 213 14.77 -4.95 -12.38
N GLY A 214 14.45 -3.72 -12.76
CA GLY A 214 13.29 -2.99 -12.25
C GLY A 214 13.66 -1.66 -11.62
N THR A 215 12.79 -1.15 -10.75
CA THR A 215 12.88 0.19 -10.17
C THR A 215 13.18 0.14 -8.68
N VAL A 216 14.14 0.96 -8.25
CA VAL A 216 14.47 1.18 -6.84
C VAL A 216 13.86 2.50 -6.42
N TYR A 217 13.18 2.50 -5.28
CA TYR A 217 12.64 3.70 -4.65
C TYR A 217 13.24 3.87 -3.27
N GLU A 218 13.87 5.00 -3.04
CA GLU A 218 14.38 5.39 -1.73
C GLU A 218 13.55 6.57 -1.25
N LEU A 219 12.85 6.39 -0.15
CA LEU A 219 11.84 7.33 0.36
C LEU A 219 12.28 7.86 1.70
N MET A 220 12.18 9.18 1.86
CA MET A 220 12.49 9.88 3.10
C MET A 220 11.21 10.40 3.73
N PHE A 221 10.96 9.96 4.96
CA PHE A 221 9.85 10.41 5.79
C PHE A 221 10.37 11.18 7.00
N LYS A 222 9.63 12.18 7.43
CA LYS A 222 9.87 12.89 8.67
C LYS A 222 9.61 11.95 9.86
N GLY A 223 10.56 11.89 10.79
CA GLY A 223 10.47 11.14 12.02
C GLY A 223 9.95 11.98 13.17
N ASP A 224 10.21 11.51 14.40
CA ASP A 224 9.62 12.10 15.61
C ASP A 224 10.18 13.49 15.97
N GLY A 225 11.36 13.81 15.46
CA GLY A 225 12.05 15.09 15.66
C GLY A 225 12.31 15.81 14.33
N PRO A 226 12.61 17.11 14.36
CA PRO A 226 12.91 17.89 13.14
C PRO A 226 14.13 17.37 12.38
N GLN A 227 15.06 16.69 13.06
CA GLN A 227 16.29 16.12 12.49
C GLN A 227 16.31 14.59 12.56
N ASN A 228 15.17 13.96 12.81
CA ASN A 228 15.02 12.52 12.70
C ASN A 228 14.21 12.24 11.45
N PHE A 229 14.71 11.34 10.61
CA PHE A 229 14.06 10.91 9.40
C PHE A 229 13.96 9.39 9.39
N ALA A 230 12.95 8.85 8.71
CA ALA A 230 12.86 7.43 8.42
C ALA A 230 13.11 7.24 6.93
N GLN A 231 14.15 6.50 6.61
CA GLN A 231 14.52 6.13 5.25
C GLN A 231 13.98 4.74 4.96
N LEU A 232 13.21 4.60 3.89
CA LEU A 232 12.67 3.33 3.44
C LEU A 232 13.11 3.07 2.00
N VAL A 233 13.73 1.92 1.78
CA VAL A 233 14.11 1.48 0.44
C VAL A 233 13.16 0.37 0.01
N LEU A 234 12.42 0.65 -1.06
CA LEU A 234 11.54 -0.28 -1.75
C LEU A 234 12.15 -0.66 -3.10
N PHE A 235 11.98 -1.92 -3.48
CA PHE A 235 12.39 -2.41 -4.79
C PHE A 235 11.18 -2.99 -5.50
N ARG A 236 10.95 -2.53 -6.72
CA ARG A 236 9.92 -3.05 -7.60
C ARG A 236 10.60 -3.80 -8.75
N PRO A 237 10.68 -5.14 -8.69
CA PRO A 237 10.97 -5.93 -9.87
C PRO A 237 9.84 -5.74 -10.91
N PHE A 238 9.85 -6.48 -12.01
CA PHE A 238 8.71 -6.55 -12.95
C PHE A 238 7.49 -7.26 -12.33
N GLY A 239 7.02 -6.76 -11.18
CA GLY A 239 6.07 -7.39 -10.28
C GLY A 239 5.72 -6.47 -9.10
N PRO A 240 5.34 -7.05 -7.95
CA PRO A 240 4.91 -6.27 -6.77
C PRO A 240 6.08 -5.58 -6.07
N LEU A 241 5.79 -4.45 -5.41
CA LEU A 241 6.75 -3.72 -4.58
C LEU A 241 7.19 -4.55 -3.37
N MET A 242 8.49 -4.56 -3.11
CA MET A 242 9.11 -5.28 -2.00
C MET A 242 9.85 -4.34 -1.08
N LYS A 243 9.75 -4.58 0.23
CA LYS A 243 10.56 -3.89 1.23
C LYS A 243 11.99 -4.43 1.21
N VAL A 244 12.98 -3.55 1.08
CA VAL A 244 14.40 -3.91 1.13
C VAL A 244 15.01 -3.51 2.47
N LYS A 245 14.95 -2.22 2.82
CA LYS A 245 15.56 -1.65 4.04
C LYS A 245 14.66 -0.61 4.66
N SER A 246 14.75 -0.44 5.97
CA SER A 246 13.94 0.51 6.74
C SER A 246 14.73 0.98 7.95
N ASP A 247 15.36 2.14 7.83
CA ASP A 247 16.31 2.65 8.80
C ASP A 247 15.88 4.03 9.32
N GLY A 248 16.15 4.29 10.60
CA GLY A 248 15.98 5.61 11.20
C GLY A 248 17.28 6.41 11.03
N VAL A 249 17.22 7.52 10.30
CA VAL A 249 18.37 8.40 10.06
C VAL A 249 18.28 9.58 11.01
N ASN A 250 19.28 9.73 11.88
CA ASN A 250 19.42 10.86 12.77
C ASN A 250 20.46 11.85 12.23
N THR A 251 20.03 13.07 11.92
CA THR A 251 20.83 14.14 11.32
C THR A 251 21.43 15.10 12.37
N HIS A 252 21.18 14.92 13.67
CA HIS A 252 21.62 15.85 14.71
C HIS A 252 23.15 16.04 14.77
N GLY A 253 23.93 15.01 14.40
CA GLY A 253 25.40 15.06 14.36
C GLY A 253 26.00 15.32 12.98
N ILE A 254 25.19 15.49 11.93
CA ILE A 254 25.69 15.62 10.56
C ILE A 254 26.05 17.10 10.30
N ILE A 255 27.32 17.31 9.97
CA ILE A 255 27.85 18.61 9.55
C ILE A 255 27.66 18.77 8.03
N ILE A 256 27.08 19.88 7.60
CA ILE A 256 26.91 20.19 6.18
C ILE A 256 28.11 20.99 5.70
N ASN A 257 28.89 20.42 4.79
CA ASN A 257 30.03 21.12 4.17
C ASN A 257 29.62 21.73 2.83
N ILE A 258 29.56 23.06 2.75
CA ILE A 258 29.33 23.80 1.52
C ILE A 258 30.69 24.22 0.97
N ILE A 259 30.99 23.80 -0.26
CA ILE A 259 32.23 24.18 -0.95
C ILE A 259 31.88 25.15 -2.07
N VAL A 260 32.35 26.38 -1.94
CA VAL A 260 32.10 27.43 -2.94
C VAL A 260 33.41 27.74 -3.69
N PRO A 261 33.50 27.40 -4.98
CA PRO A 261 34.60 27.88 -5.82
C PRO A 261 34.38 29.36 -6.14
N LEU A 262 35.34 30.21 -5.76
CA LEU A 262 35.31 31.65 -6.02
C LEU A 262 36.42 32.01 -7.03
N SER A 263 36.01 32.55 -8.17
CA SER A 263 36.91 33.05 -9.23
C SER A 263 36.45 34.43 -9.66
N GLY A 264 37.08 35.48 -9.12
CA GLY A 264 36.57 36.85 -9.25
C GLY A 264 35.18 37.04 -8.62
N ARG A 265 34.55 38.21 -8.83
CA ARG A 265 33.20 38.56 -8.32
C ARG A 265 33.07 38.64 -6.79
N VAL A 266 33.95 39.41 -6.15
CA VAL A 266 33.94 39.63 -4.69
C VAL A 266 32.63 40.25 -4.20
N ASP A 267 31.96 41.08 -5.01
CA ASP A 267 30.73 41.75 -4.58
C ASP A 267 29.52 40.80 -4.48
N ALA A 268 29.38 39.86 -5.42
CA ALA A 268 28.39 38.78 -5.32
C ALA A 268 28.68 37.86 -4.12
N PHE A 269 29.96 37.63 -3.82
CA PHE A 269 30.36 36.88 -2.64
C PHE A 269 30.00 37.61 -1.34
N LYS A 270 30.14 38.94 -1.25
CA LYS A 270 29.68 39.71 -0.08
C LYS A 270 28.18 39.55 0.15
N GLN A 271 27.38 39.61 -0.91
CA GLN A 271 25.93 39.41 -0.81
C GLN A 271 25.58 37.98 -0.39
N PHE A 272 26.25 36.98 -0.97
CA PHE A 272 26.14 35.59 -0.55
C PHE A 272 26.48 35.42 0.94
N MET A 273 27.57 36.02 1.41
CA MET A 273 27.99 35.94 2.83
C MET A 273 26.97 36.61 3.77
N SER A 274 26.31 37.67 3.33
CA SER A 274 25.20 38.28 4.08
C SER A 274 24.04 37.30 4.24
N ASN A 275 23.57 36.71 3.13
CA ASN A 275 22.47 35.73 3.15
C ASN A 275 22.85 34.46 3.94
N PHE A 276 24.10 34.01 3.79
CA PHE A 276 24.63 32.85 4.51
C PHE A 276 24.64 33.08 6.02
N ARG A 277 24.93 34.29 6.48
CA ARG A 277 24.88 34.64 7.90
C ARG A 277 23.46 34.54 8.44
N ASP A 278 22.48 35.06 7.72
CA ASP A 278 21.10 35.13 8.19
C ASP A 278 20.41 33.76 8.16
N VAL A 279 20.70 32.94 7.14
CA VAL A 279 20.08 31.62 6.99
C VAL A 279 20.88 30.54 7.72
N CYS A 280 22.18 30.41 7.44
CA CYS A 280 22.95 29.26 7.91
C CYS A 280 23.51 29.46 9.33
N ILE A 281 23.98 30.65 9.69
CA ILE A 281 24.58 30.84 11.03
C ILE A 281 23.52 31.04 12.11
N GLN A 282 22.48 31.83 11.83
CA GLN A 282 21.43 32.11 12.81
C GLN A 282 20.43 30.96 12.98
N GLN A 283 20.10 30.22 11.91
CA GLN A 283 19.12 29.13 12.00
C GLN A 283 19.76 27.76 12.25
N ASP A 284 20.91 27.47 11.65
CA ASP A 284 21.44 26.11 11.65
C ASP A 284 22.98 26.08 11.76
N GLY A 285 23.49 26.28 12.99
CA GLY A 285 24.93 26.39 13.29
C GLY A 285 25.82 25.18 12.97
N ARG A 286 25.31 24.16 12.26
CA ARG A 286 26.00 22.94 11.82
C ARG A 286 26.58 23.03 10.40
N VAL A 287 26.47 24.19 9.73
CA VAL A 287 26.98 24.39 8.37
C VAL A 287 28.42 24.91 8.39
N HIS A 288 29.28 24.26 7.61
CA HIS A 288 30.68 24.58 7.40
C HIS A 288 30.88 25.08 5.97
N LEU A 289 31.47 26.26 5.81
CA LEU A 289 31.66 26.89 4.50
C LEU A 289 33.13 26.88 4.11
N THR A 290 33.51 26.09 3.12
CA THR A 290 34.85 26.12 2.54
C THR A 290 34.85 26.95 1.27
N VAL A 291 35.69 27.97 1.20
CA VAL A 291 35.79 28.84 0.02
C VAL A 291 37.10 28.56 -0.69
N VAL A 292 37.01 27.96 -1.87
CA VAL A 292 38.19 27.66 -2.69
C VAL A 292 38.41 28.84 -3.62
N TYR A 293 39.50 29.57 -3.41
CA TYR A 293 39.78 30.79 -4.17
C TYR A 293 40.71 30.50 -5.35
N PHE A 294 40.25 30.83 -6.55
CA PHE A 294 40.98 30.70 -7.80
C PHE A 294 41.47 32.08 -8.25
N GLY A 295 42.71 32.43 -7.91
CA GLY A 295 43.33 33.71 -8.31
C GLY A 295 44.34 34.24 -7.29
N ARG A 296 45.10 35.27 -7.67
CA ARG A 296 46.01 36.01 -6.76
C ARG A 296 45.50 37.42 -6.46
N ASP A 297 44.80 38.01 -7.41
CA ASP A 297 44.28 39.37 -7.34
C ASP A 297 43.06 39.40 -6.41
N GLN A 298 42.86 40.43 -5.59
CA GLN A 298 41.70 40.57 -4.68
C GLN A 298 41.61 39.60 -3.48
N ILE A 299 42.58 38.70 -3.27
CA ILE A 299 42.59 37.79 -2.10
C ILE A 299 42.57 38.53 -0.76
N ASN A 300 43.17 39.72 -0.70
CA ASN A 300 43.20 40.57 0.49
C ASN A 300 41.82 41.16 0.81
N GLN A 301 41.00 41.45 -0.21
CA GLN A 301 39.62 41.92 -0.01
C GLN A 301 38.72 40.80 0.50
N VAL A 302 38.89 39.58 -0.03
CA VAL A 302 38.16 38.40 0.45
C VAL A 302 38.58 38.03 1.88
N LYS A 303 39.87 38.16 2.21
CA LYS A 303 40.35 38.05 3.60
C LYS A 303 39.79 39.15 4.51
N ALA A 304 39.60 40.38 4.03
CA ALA A 304 39.00 41.45 4.82
C ALA A 304 37.53 41.14 5.21
N VAL A 305 36.77 40.48 4.33
CA VAL A 305 35.41 40.01 4.64
C VAL A 305 35.41 38.98 5.78
N LYS A 306 36.49 38.20 5.95
CA LYS A 306 36.68 37.24 7.06
C LYS A 306 36.92 37.93 8.41
N THR A 307 37.59 39.08 8.43
CA THR A 307 38.07 39.74 9.66
C THR A 307 36.98 40.50 10.42
N ASN A 308 35.79 40.70 9.83
CA ASN A 308 34.63 41.26 10.52
C ASN A 308 34.02 40.23 11.51
N ARG A 309 34.73 40.05 12.63
CA ARG A 309 34.42 39.62 14.01
C ARG A 309 33.34 38.58 14.36
N THR A 310 32.52 38.04 13.45
CA THR A 310 31.49 37.04 13.81
C THR A 310 31.76 35.61 13.33
N PHE A 311 32.78 35.38 12.50
CA PHE A 311 33.08 34.06 11.93
C PHE A 311 34.07 33.21 12.76
N ALA A 312 34.28 33.57 14.03
CA ALA A 312 35.44 33.15 14.82
C ALA A 312 35.51 31.65 15.19
N LYS A 313 34.53 30.80 14.82
CA LYS A 313 34.60 29.35 15.08
C LYS A 313 34.10 28.45 13.96
N ASN A 314 33.31 28.95 12.99
CA ASN A 314 32.78 28.12 11.91
C ASN A 314 33.61 28.28 10.63
N ILE A 315 34.73 27.55 10.66
CA ILE A 315 35.53 26.96 9.58
C ILE A 315 35.28 27.56 8.19
N LEU A 316 36.02 28.62 7.86
CA LEU A 316 36.19 29.16 6.52
C LEU A 316 37.64 28.94 6.08
N VAL A 317 37.86 27.80 5.43
CA VAL A 317 39.17 27.37 4.91
C VAL A 317 39.34 27.93 3.50
N PHE A 318 40.40 28.72 3.31
CA PHE A 318 40.82 29.17 1.99
C PHE A 318 41.91 28.26 1.48
N VAL A 319 41.63 27.58 0.37
CA VAL A 319 42.65 26.85 -0.39
C VAL A 319 42.99 27.69 -1.62
N PRO A 320 44.11 28.44 -1.62
CA PRO A 320 44.57 29.15 -2.80
C PRO A 320 45.14 28.15 -3.80
N LEU A 321 44.41 27.89 -4.89
CA LEU A 321 44.93 27.05 -5.97
C LEU A 321 45.82 27.89 -6.89
N LYS A 322 47.12 27.57 -6.93
CA LYS A 322 48.02 28.12 -7.95
C LYS A 322 47.53 27.60 -9.31
N ARG A 323 47.33 28.50 -10.28
CA ARG A 323 47.15 28.13 -11.69
C ARG A 323 48.25 27.14 -12.05
N CYS A 324 47.89 25.91 -12.44
CA CYS A 324 48.79 25.08 -13.22
C CYS A 324 49.10 25.88 -14.47
N GLN A 325 50.35 26.34 -14.61
CA GLN A 325 50.82 26.81 -15.90
C GLN A 325 50.59 25.66 -16.87
N SER A 326 49.74 25.91 -17.86
CA SER A 326 49.71 25.10 -19.06
C SER A 326 51.16 25.01 -19.55
N ARG A 327 51.74 23.81 -19.50
CA ARG A 327 52.90 23.49 -20.34
C ARG A 327 52.39 23.60 -21.78
N SER A 328 52.50 24.78 -22.36
CA SER A 328 52.59 24.94 -23.80
C SER A 328 53.98 24.47 -24.18
N GLN A 329 54.08 23.26 -24.73
CA GLN A 329 55.09 22.92 -25.72
C GLN A 329 54.37 22.64 -27.02
#